data_AF-A0A2I1G3N6-F1
#
_entry.id   AF-A0A2I1G3N6-F1
#
_cell.length_a   1.000
_cell.length_b   1.000
_cell.length_c   1.000
_cell.angle_alpha   90.00
_cell.angle_beta   90.00
_cell.angle_gamma   90.00
#
_symmetry.space_group_name_H-M   'P 1'
#
loop_
_entity.id
_entity.type
_entity.pdbx_description
1 polymer ?
#
loop_
_entity_poly.entity_id
_entity_poly.type
_entity_poly.pdbx_seq_one_letter_code
_entity_poly.pdbx_strand_id
1 'polypeptide(L)' 'MTEKLYEDGKFRPGRRTFHIYCTACDSLIFICDNTEKCADKHLNGCITKIEERHVAYYRS' A
#
# COMPACT_ATOMS: atom_id res chain seq x y z
N MET A 1 -12.21 8.40 -0.47
CA MET A 1 -11.78 9.38 0.55
C MET A 1 -10.75 10.30 -0.08
N THR A 2 -10.97 11.61 -0.08
CA THR A 2 -9.95 12.58 -0.54
C THR A 2 -9.14 12.94 0.69
N GLU A 3 -7.87 12.52 0.75
CA GLU A 3 -6.96 12.88 1.84
C GLU A 3 -6.92 14.41 1.94
N LYS A 4 -7.38 14.95 3.08
CA LYS A 4 -7.33 16.38 3.36
C LYS A 4 -6.04 16.63 4.15
N LEU A 5 -5.13 17.41 3.58
CA LEU A 5 -3.96 17.88 4.32
C LEU A 5 -4.34 19.13 5.11
N TYR A 6 -3.86 19.23 6.34
CA TYR A 6 -4.04 20.40 7.18
C TYR A 6 -2.81 21.31 7.06
N GLU A 7 -2.94 22.39 6.29
CA GLU A 7 -1.89 23.39 6.04
C GLU A 7 -2.48 24.80 6.17
N ASP A 8 -1.72 25.75 6.73
CA ASP A 8 -2.12 27.16 6.88
C ASP A 8 -3.49 27.36 7.57
N GLY A 9 -3.85 26.48 8.50
CA GLY A 9 -5.13 26.52 9.21
C GLY A 9 -6.35 26.13 8.36
N LYS A 10 -6.16 25.56 7.16
CA LYS A 10 -7.24 25.10 6.28
C LYS A 10 -7.00 23.66 5.81
N PHE A 11 -8.08 22.88 5.74
CA PHE A 11 -8.04 21.59 5.06
C PHE A 11 -8.03 21.79 3.55
N ARG A 12 -6.91 21.47 2.91
CA ARG A 12 -6.75 21.53 1.46
C ARG A 12 -6.86 20.12 0.87
N PRO A 13 -7.24 19.98 -0.42
CA PRO A 13 -7.08 18.72 -1.12
C PRO A 13 -5.60 18.35 -1.07
N GLY A 14 -5.26 17.29 -0.33
CA GLY A 14 -3.90 16.80 -0.31
C GLY A 14 -3.51 16.31 -1.69
N ARG A 15 -2.25 16.55 -2.10
CA ARG A 15 -1.72 15.79 -3.24
C ARG A 15 -1.81 14.32 -2.85
N ARG A 16 -2.56 13.53 -3.62
CA ARG A 16 -2.49 12.06 -3.48
C ARG A 16 -1.03 11.68 -3.64
N THR A 17 -0.41 11.20 -2.58
CA THR A 17 0.91 10.62 -2.70
C THR A 17 0.74 9.34 -3.49
N PHE A 18 1.44 9.22 -4.60
CA PHE A 18 1.47 7.96 -5.35
C PHE A 18 2.27 6.87 -4.63
N HIS A 19 2.74 7.14 -3.41
CA HIS A 19 3.55 6.22 -2.64
C HIS A 19 2.83 5.86 -1.34
N ILE A 20 2.77 4.57 -1.04
CA ILE A 20 2.25 4.01 0.22
C ILE A 20 3.36 3.15 0.82
N TYR A 21 3.48 3.13 2.15
CA TYR A 21 4.34 2.17 2.83
C TYR A 21 3.60 0.83 3.00
N CYS A 22 4.11 -0.24 2.40
CA CYS A 22 3.57 -1.57 2.58
C CYS A 22 4.33 -2.29 3.70
N THR A 23 3.65 -2.60 4.80
CA THR A 23 4.23 -3.36 5.92
C THR A 23 4.49 -4.83 5.57
N ALA A 24 3.64 -5.44 4.72
CA ALA A 24 3.82 -6.83 4.29
C ALA A 24 5.08 -7.01 3.43
N CYS A 25 5.44 -5.97 2.68
CA CYS A 25 6.61 -5.96 1.81
C CYS A 25 7.77 -5.11 2.39
N ASP A 26 7.61 -4.56 3.60
CA ASP A 26 8.52 -3.63 4.30
C ASP A 26 9.18 -2.57 3.39
N SER A 27 8.37 -1.96 2.52
CA SER A 27 8.88 -1.08 1.48
C SER A 27 7.89 0.01 1.06
N LEU A 28 8.44 1.12 0.58
CA LEU A 28 7.69 2.20 -0.04
C LEU A 28 7.35 1.79 -1.47
N ILE A 29 6.06 1.70 -1.79
CA ILE A 29 5.56 1.23 -3.08
C ILE A 29 4.84 2.34 -3.82
N PHE A 30 5.02 2.39 -5.13
CA PHE A 30 4.24 3.26 -6.00
C PHE A 30 2.88 2.62 -6.31
N ILE A 31 1.79 3.31 -6.00
CA ILE A 31 0.42 2.95 -6.34
C ILE A 31 -0.18 4.06 -7.21
N CYS A 32 -0.55 3.70 -8.43
CA CYS A 32 -1.28 4.59 -9.33
C CYS A 32 -2.64 4.95 -8.72
N ASP A 33 -3.01 6.23 -8.81
CA ASP A 33 -4.26 6.82 -8.33
C ASP A 33 -4.57 6.71 -6.82
N ASN A 34 -3.72 6.05 -6.02
CA ASN A 34 -3.93 5.77 -4.58
C ASN A 34 -5.39 5.33 -4.29
N THR A 35 -5.91 4.42 -5.12
CA THR A 35 -7.26 3.87 -4.94
C THR A 35 -7.20 2.60 -4.10
N GLU A 36 -8.24 2.37 -3.30
CA GLU A 36 -8.44 1.13 -2.52
C GLU A 36 -8.23 -0.12 -3.40
N LYS A 37 -8.80 -0.13 -4.60
CA LYS A 37 -8.62 -1.21 -5.59
C LYS A 37 -7.15 -1.49 -5.94
N CYS A 38 -6.33 -0.45 -6.08
CA CYS A 38 -4.91 -0.61 -6.38
C CYS A 38 -4.11 -1.07 -5.15
N ALA A 39 -4.45 -0.55 -3.96
CA ALA A 39 -3.87 -0.98 -2.70
C ALA A 39 -4.17 -2.46 -2.42
N ASP A 40 -5.43 -2.89 -2.59
CA ASP A 40 -5.86 -4.28 -2.40
C ASP A 40 -5.17 -5.24 -3.36
N LYS A 41 -5.05 -4.85 -4.64
CA LYS A 41 -4.34 -5.65 -5.64
C LYS A 41 -2.88 -5.88 -5.21
N HIS A 42 -2.22 -4.85 -4.69
CA HIS A 42 -0.85 -4.98 -4.20
C HIS A 42 -0.78 -5.86 -2.95
N LEU A 43 -1.65 -5.61 -1.96
CA LEU A 43 -1.68 -6.34 -0.69
C LEU A 43 -1.91 -7.83 -0.90
N ASN A 44 -2.89 -8.21 -1.73
CA ASN A 44 -3.13 -9.60 -2.10
C ASN A 44 -1.90 -10.25 -2.73
N GLY A 45 -1.17 -9.49 -3.58
CA GLY A 45 0.10 -9.95 -4.14
C GLY A 45 1.21 -10.15 -3.11
N CYS A 46 1.32 -9.29 -2.09
CA CYS A 46 2.26 -9.52 -0.98
C CYS A 46 1.86 -10.76 -0.16
N ILE A 47 0.57 -10.94 0.16
CA ILE A 47 0.08 -12.09 0.93
C ILE A 47 0.40 -13.41 0.23
N THR A 48 0.07 -13.54 -1.06
CA THR A 48 0.38 -14.76 -1.83
C THR A 48 1.87 -15.10 -1.81
N LYS A 49 2.76 -14.10 -1.97
CA LYS A 49 4.22 -14.32 -1.88
C LYS A 49 4.67 -14.78 -0.50
N ILE A 50 4.06 -14.28 0.56
CA ILE A 50 4.36 -14.70 1.93
C ILE A 50 3.92 -16.15 2.13
N GLU A 51 2.72 -16.52 1.68
CA GLU A 51 2.22 -17.90 1.74
C GLU A 51 3.11 -18.87 0.96
N GLU A 52 3.53 -18.51 -0.27
CA GLU A 52 4.46 -19.31 -1.07
C GLU A 52 5.78 -19.59 -0.33
N ARG A 53 6.34 -18.56 0.33
CA ARG A 53 7.56 -18.70 1.14
C ARG A 53 7.34 -19.59 2.36
N HIS A 54 6.21 -19.45 3.05
CA HIS A 54 5.87 -20.31 4.19
C HIS A 54 5.70 -21.78 3.77
N VAL A 55 5.01 -22.03 2.65
CA VAL A 55 4.86 -23.38 2.12
C VAL A 55 6.21 -23.98 1.72
N ALA A 56 7.08 -23.19 1.08
CA ALA A 56 8.43 -23.65 0.72
C ALA A 56 9.25 -24.03 1.97
N TYR A 57 9.22 -23.19 3.02
CA TYR A 57 9.90 -23.45 4.29
C TYR A 57 9.37 -24.70 5.01
N TYR A 58 8.07 -24.94 4.99
CA TYR A 58 7.49 -26.14 5.61
C TYR A 58 7.81 -27.44 4.83
N ARG A 59 8.07 -27.33 3.52
CA ARG A 59 8.38 -28.48 2.65
C ARG A 59 9.87 -28.84 2.58
N SER A 60 10.75 -27.98 3.10
CA SER A 60 12.18 -28.22 3.26
C SER A 60 12.49 -28.94 4.56
#